data_AF-A0A562JGE2-F1
#
_entry.id   AF-A0A562JGE2-F1
#
_cell.length_a   1.000
_cell.length_b   1.000
_cell.length_c   1.000
_cell.angle_alpha   90.00
_cell.angle_beta   90.00
_cell.angle_gamma   90.00
#
_symmetry.space_group_name_H-M   'P 1'
#
loop_
_entity.id
_entity.type
_entity.pdbx_description
1 polymer ?
#
loop_
_entity_poly.entity_id
_entity_poly.type
_entity_poly.pdbx_seq_one_letter_code
_entity_poly.pdbx_strand_id
1 'polypeptide(L)'
;MKESRRNQLDDLYRHYARPLYYYLYKMSGSKETAEDLTQETFVRATVSLSFYQQEDVRAWLFKVARNAYLDEWRKRQRRKKIPFADYIFPMDEMTSPFGLPEDSAIKRETRENVEDLLSCLPEQYRSILYLREFESFSYSEIEEALDLSVNQVKVTLHRARRKLAQLADEQWREKND
;
A
#
# COMPACT_ATOMS: atom_id res chain seq x y z
N MET A 1 7.91 31.19 9.02
CA MET A 1 7.76 29.81 9.56
C MET A 1 6.53 29.06 9.03
N LYS A 2 5.30 29.60 9.09
CA LYS A 2 4.10 28.89 8.57
C LYS A 2 4.13 28.66 7.05
N GLU A 3 4.60 29.64 6.27
CA GLU A 3 4.69 29.57 4.80
C GLU A 3 5.67 28.48 4.31
N SER A 4 6.87 28.43 4.90
CA SER A 4 7.88 27.42 4.58
C SER A 4 7.41 25.97 4.86
N ARG A 5 6.60 25.76 5.91
CA ARG A 5 6.01 24.45 6.21
C ARG A 5 4.94 24.06 5.20
N ARG A 6 4.15 25.03 4.74
CA ARG A 6 3.11 24.83 3.73
C ARG A 6 3.72 24.42 2.39
N ASN A 7 4.82 25.07 2.00
CA ASN A 7 5.56 24.75 0.79
C ASN A 7 6.20 23.35 0.86
N GLN A 8 6.81 22.99 1.99
CA GLN A 8 7.37 21.65 2.18
C GLN A 8 6.30 20.55 2.07
N LEU A 9 5.11 20.77 2.64
CA LEU A 9 3.99 19.83 2.51
C LEU A 9 3.46 19.76 1.08
N ASP A 10 3.38 20.89 0.37
CA ASP A 10 2.97 20.92 -1.04
C ASP A 10 3.96 20.12 -1.91
N ASP A 11 5.26 20.27 -1.66
CA ASP A 11 6.29 19.50 -2.34
C ASP A 11 6.14 18.01 -2.06
N LEU A 12 5.98 17.61 -0.79
CA LEU A 12 5.74 16.19 -0.45
C LEU A 12 4.47 15.66 -1.09
N TYR A 13 3.40 16.45 -1.13
CA TYR A 13 2.15 16.06 -1.77
C TYR A 13 2.34 15.80 -3.27
N ARG A 14 2.98 16.73 -3.99
CA ARG A 14 3.26 16.59 -5.42
C ARG A 14 4.09 15.35 -5.75
N HIS A 15 5.05 14.99 -4.90
CA HIS A 15 5.93 13.85 -5.15
C HIS A 15 5.34 12.52 -4.70
N TYR A 16 4.62 12.48 -3.58
CA TYR A 16 4.24 11.22 -2.93
C TYR A 16 2.75 10.91 -2.92
N ALA A 17 1.85 11.85 -3.25
CA ALA A 17 0.41 11.57 -3.24
C ALA A 17 0.03 10.42 -4.18
N ARG A 18 0.59 10.41 -5.40
CA ARG A 18 0.31 9.36 -6.39
C ARG A 18 0.89 7.99 -5.99
N PRO A 19 2.18 7.86 -5.59
CA PRO A 19 2.70 6.59 -5.06
C PRO A 19 1.94 6.08 -3.84
N LEU A 20 1.62 6.95 -2.88
CA LEU A 20 0.87 6.59 -1.67
C LEU A 20 -0.54 6.10 -2.02
N TYR A 21 -1.23 6.79 -2.92
CA TYR A 21 -2.52 6.36 -3.41
C TYR A 21 -2.48 4.95 -4.02
N TYR A 22 -1.49 4.68 -4.90
CA TYR A 22 -1.37 3.36 -5.51
C TYR A 22 -1.03 2.26 -4.49
N TYR A 23 -0.13 2.55 -3.56
CA TYR A 23 0.16 1.64 -2.46
C TYR A 23 -1.10 1.32 -1.64
N LEU A 24 -1.82 2.34 -1.20
CA LEU A 24 -3.04 2.21 -0.40
C LEU A 24 -4.17 1.53 -1.18
N TYR A 25 -4.25 1.74 -2.48
CA TYR A 25 -5.17 1.02 -3.37
C TYR A 25 -4.84 -0.47 -3.41
N LYS A 26 -3.55 -0.84 -3.57
CA LYS A 26 -3.14 -2.26 -3.52
C LYS A 26 -3.34 -2.90 -2.14
N MET A 27 -3.27 -2.11 -1.06
CA MET A 27 -3.53 -2.64 0.27
C MET A 27 -5.03 -2.82 0.53
N SER A 28 -5.85 -1.83 0.18
CA SER A 28 -7.27 -1.79 0.54
C SER A 28 -8.21 -2.41 -0.49
N GLY A 29 -7.82 -2.49 -1.76
CA GLY A 29 -8.68 -2.93 -2.86
C GLY A 29 -9.84 -1.97 -3.17
N SER A 30 -9.84 -0.75 -2.60
CA SER A 30 -10.94 0.21 -2.74
C SER A 30 -10.38 1.58 -3.07
N LYS A 31 -10.87 2.19 -4.16
CA LYS A 31 -10.46 3.54 -4.59
C LYS A 31 -10.81 4.58 -3.54
N GLU A 32 -12.07 4.60 -3.10
CA GLU A 32 -12.56 5.50 -2.05
C GLU A 32 -11.71 5.38 -0.78
N THR A 33 -11.44 4.15 -0.33
CA THR A 33 -10.59 3.92 0.84
C THR A 33 -9.17 4.44 0.61
N ALA A 34 -8.61 4.25 -0.57
CA ALA A 34 -7.26 4.71 -0.90
C ALA A 34 -7.16 6.23 -0.98
N GLU A 35 -8.16 6.91 -1.53
CA GLU A 35 -8.25 8.38 -1.56
C GLU A 35 -8.32 8.93 -0.14
N ASP A 36 -9.24 8.41 0.68
CA ASP A 36 -9.41 8.81 2.08
C ASP A 36 -8.13 8.61 2.89
N LEU A 37 -7.49 7.44 2.75
CA LEU A 37 -6.25 7.13 3.46
C LEU A 37 -5.07 7.99 2.98
N THR A 38 -5.04 8.35 1.70
CA THR A 38 -4.01 9.26 1.15
C THR A 38 -4.16 10.63 1.78
N GLN A 39 -5.38 11.17 1.81
CA GLN A 39 -5.67 12.46 2.46
C GLN A 39 -5.34 12.41 3.95
N GLU A 40 -5.80 11.38 4.67
CA GLU A 40 -5.52 11.16 6.08
C GLU A 40 -4.00 11.08 6.35
N THR A 41 -3.23 10.46 5.46
CA THR A 41 -1.76 10.40 5.56
C THR A 41 -1.14 11.80 5.56
N PHE A 42 -1.54 12.67 4.63
CA PHE A 42 -1.02 14.04 4.58
C PHE A 42 -1.55 14.91 5.73
N VAL A 43 -2.80 14.70 6.17
CA VAL A 43 -3.34 15.36 7.38
C VAL A 43 -2.49 14.99 8.60
N ARG A 44 -2.21 13.70 8.82
CA ARG A 44 -1.30 13.25 9.88
C ARG A 44 0.09 13.85 9.73
N ALA A 45 0.63 13.84 8.50
CA ALA A 45 1.94 14.42 8.22
C ALA A 45 1.99 15.92 8.56
N THR A 46 0.93 16.70 8.35
CA THR A 46 0.93 18.13 8.72
C THR A 46 1.17 18.37 10.21
N VAL A 47 0.77 17.42 11.06
CA VAL A 47 0.91 17.51 12.53
C VAL A 47 2.30 17.03 12.98
N SER A 48 2.83 15.97 12.37
CA SER A 48 4.06 15.31 12.83
C SER A 48 5.33 15.68 12.05
N LEU A 49 5.22 16.30 10.86
CA LEU A 49 6.38 16.68 10.03
C LEU A 49 7.31 17.66 10.75
N SER A 50 6.81 18.47 11.69
CA SER A 50 7.67 19.38 12.47
C SER A 50 8.68 18.68 13.39
N PHE A 51 8.46 17.39 13.68
CA PHE A 51 9.32 16.59 14.56
C PHE A 51 10.17 15.58 13.78
N TYR A 52 9.94 15.43 12.48
CA TYR A 52 10.62 14.46 11.66
C TYR A 52 11.82 15.12 10.96
N GLN A 53 13.02 14.84 11.47
CA GLN A 53 14.29 15.40 10.99
C GLN A 53 15.16 14.37 10.25
N GLN A 54 14.62 13.20 9.93
CA GLN A 54 15.41 12.15 9.27
C GLN A 54 15.46 12.33 7.76
N GLU A 55 16.50 11.75 7.16
CA GLU A 55 16.83 11.87 5.74
C GLU A 55 15.80 11.18 4.84
N ASP A 56 15.00 10.24 5.37
CA ASP A 56 14.13 9.36 4.60
C ASP A 56 12.64 9.65 4.79
N VAL A 57 12.25 10.88 4.43
CA VAL A 57 10.85 11.34 4.48
C VAL A 57 9.92 10.42 3.67
N ARG A 58 10.44 9.76 2.64
CA ARG A 58 9.68 8.79 1.84
C ARG A 58 9.30 7.57 2.67
N ALA A 59 10.26 6.89 3.28
CA ALA A 59 9.98 5.72 4.10
C ALA A 59 8.99 6.04 5.24
N TRP A 60 9.18 7.19 5.89
CA TRP A 60 8.28 7.66 6.93
C TRP A 60 6.85 7.95 6.43
N LEU A 61 6.68 8.58 5.26
CA LEU A 61 5.34 8.79 4.71
C LEU A 61 4.60 7.48 4.45
N PHE A 62 5.30 6.45 3.94
CA PHE A 62 4.73 5.13 3.74
C PHE A 62 4.42 4.42 5.06
N LYS A 63 5.23 4.63 6.12
CA LYS A 63 4.91 4.19 7.48
C LYS A 63 3.60 4.81 7.99
N VAL A 64 3.46 6.13 7.84
CA VAL A 64 2.25 6.86 8.26
C VAL A 64 1.02 6.33 7.50
N ALA A 65 1.15 6.13 6.18
CA ALA A 65 0.08 5.59 5.35
C ALA A 65 -0.32 4.17 5.74
N ARG A 66 0.66 3.29 5.95
CA ARG A 66 0.42 1.92 6.41
C ARG A 66 -0.28 1.90 7.77
N ASN A 67 0.12 2.76 8.69
CA ASN A 67 -0.52 2.86 10.00
C ASN A 67 -1.97 3.34 9.88
N ALA A 68 -2.25 4.35 9.05
CA ALA A 68 -3.61 4.79 8.76
C ALA A 68 -4.47 3.66 8.17
N TYR A 69 -3.92 2.90 7.23
CA TYR A 69 -4.58 1.71 6.66
C TYR A 69 -4.89 0.65 7.72
N LEU A 70 -3.92 0.30 8.57
CA LEU A 70 -4.11 -0.71 9.62
C LEU A 70 -5.15 -0.26 10.65
N ASP A 71 -5.18 1.04 11.00
CA ASP A 71 -6.21 1.61 11.88
C ASP A 71 -7.60 1.46 11.28
N GLU A 72 -7.76 1.79 10.00
CA GLU A 72 -9.02 1.67 9.27
C GLU A 72 -9.44 0.21 9.13
N TRP A 73 -8.52 -0.70 8.80
CA TRP A 73 -8.78 -2.13 8.75
C TRP A 73 -9.27 -2.65 10.10
N ARG A 74 -8.60 -2.29 11.21
CA ARG A 74 -9.04 -2.67 12.58
C ARG A 74 -10.41 -2.09 12.94
N LYS A 75 -10.74 -0.87 12.50
CA LYS A 75 -12.08 -0.27 12.67
C LYS A 75 -13.13 -1.08 11.91
N ARG A 76 -12.88 -1.42 10.65
CA ARG A 76 -13.79 -2.24 9.82
C ARG A 76 -14.03 -3.61 10.42
N GLN A 77 -12.98 -4.30 10.87
CA GLN A 77 -13.11 -5.61 11.51
C GLN A 77 -13.96 -5.55 12.79
N ARG A 78 -13.83 -4.49 13.59
CA ARG A 78 -14.70 -4.28 14.77
C ARG A 78 -16.15 -4.03 14.39
N ARG A 79 -16.41 -3.28 13.32
CA ARG A 79 -17.77 -3.05 12.79
C ARG A 79 -18.41 -4.33 12.25
N LYS A 80 -17.65 -5.19 11.55
CA LYS A 80 -18.12 -6.51 11.05
C LYS A 80 -18.46 -7.51 12.16
N LYS A 81 -17.87 -7.35 13.36
CA LYS A 81 -18.23 -8.17 14.55
C LYS A 81 -19.55 -7.75 15.20
N ILE A 82 -20.15 -6.64 14.76
CA ILE A 82 -21.54 -6.28 15.04
C ILE A 82 -22.36 -6.89 13.90
N PRO A 83 -23.46 -7.63 14.15
CA PRO A 83 -24.18 -8.36 13.11
C PRO A 83 -24.90 -7.38 12.17
N PHE A 84 -24.18 -6.84 11.18
CA PHE A 84 -24.72 -6.16 10.02
C PHE A 84 -23.75 -6.30 8.83
N ALA A 85 -24.18 -7.14 7.89
CA ALA A 85 -23.81 -7.24 6.49
C ALA A 85 -22.33 -7.40 6.10
N ASP A 86 -22.04 -8.57 5.52
CA ASP A 86 -20.87 -8.85 4.71
C ASP A 86 -20.79 -7.92 3.50
N TYR A 87 -19.69 -7.17 3.42
CA TYR A 87 -19.23 -6.59 2.16
C TYR A 87 -17.94 -7.31 1.77
N ILE A 88 -18.07 -8.13 0.74
CA ILE A 88 -17.01 -8.46 -0.22
C ILE A 88 -16.95 -7.26 -1.15
N PHE A 89 -15.80 -6.59 -1.23
CA PHE A 89 -15.63 -5.43 -2.09
C PHE A 89 -15.51 -5.90 -3.55
N PRO A 90 -16.39 -5.45 -4.47
CA PRO A 90 -16.15 -5.58 -5.90
C PRO A 90 -14.98 -4.65 -6.29
N MET A 91 -14.05 -5.16 -7.10
CA MET A 91 -13.06 -4.35 -7.79
C MET A 91 -13.75 -3.62 -8.95
N ASP A 92 -14.19 -2.38 -8.72
CA ASP A 92 -14.80 -1.56 -9.77
C ASP A 92 -13.76 -1.05 -10.78
N GLU A 93 -14.08 -1.20 -12.07
CA GLU A 93 -13.29 -0.66 -13.18
C GLU A 93 -13.20 0.88 -13.15
N MET A 94 -12.01 1.37 -13.52
CA MET A 94 -11.63 2.69 -14.08
C MET A 94 -12.30 4.01 -13.65
N THR A 95 -11.56 4.85 -12.93
CA THR A 95 -10.98 6.16 -13.36
C THR A 95 -10.20 6.72 -12.15
N SER A 96 -8.87 6.70 -12.20
CA SER A 96 -8.01 7.24 -11.12
C SER A 96 -7.90 8.75 -11.27
N PRO A 97 -7.96 9.56 -10.19
CA PRO A 97 -7.67 10.99 -10.28
C PRO A 97 -6.23 11.28 -10.75
N PHE A 98 -5.34 10.28 -10.70
CA PHE A 98 -3.95 10.37 -11.14
C PHE A 98 -3.68 9.69 -12.50
N GLY A 99 -4.74 9.31 -13.23
CA GLY A 99 -4.67 8.58 -14.50
C GLY A 99 -4.12 7.16 -14.34
N LEU A 100 -4.77 6.18 -14.98
CA LEU A 100 -4.15 4.86 -15.14
C LEU A 100 -3.02 4.96 -16.17
N PRO A 101 -1.91 4.22 -16.01
CA PRO A 101 -1.02 3.96 -17.12
C PRO A 101 -1.84 3.41 -18.30
N GLU A 102 -1.60 3.93 -19.50
CA GLU A 102 -2.29 3.53 -20.72
C GLU A 102 -1.95 2.05 -21.02
N ASP A 103 -2.84 1.14 -20.61
CA ASP A 103 -2.56 -0.31 -20.58
C ASP A 103 -3.37 -1.06 -21.64
N SER A 104 -2.65 -1.81 -22.48
CA SER A 104 -3.21 -2.72 -23.49
C SER A 104 -3.92 -3.92 -22.84
N ALA A 105 -4.89 -4.52 -23.53
CA ALA A 105 -5.73 -5.61 -23.00
C ALA A 105 -4.93 -6.81 -22.44
N ILE A 106 -3.80 -7.19 -23.05
CA ILE A 106 -2.94 -8.30 -22.62
C ILE A 106 -2.27 -8.01 -21.27
N LYS A 107 -1.90 -6.75 -21.01
CA LYS A 107 -1.35 -6.34 -19.70
C LYS A 107 -2.40 -6.38 -18.61
N ARG A 108 -3.66 -6.11 -18.96
CA ARG A 108 -4.79 -6.11 -18.02
C ARG A 108 -5.02 -7.51 -17.43
N GLU A 109 -5.15 -8.52 -18.27
CA GLU A 109 -5.36 -9.92 -17.84
C GLU A 109 -4.20 -10.47 -16.99
N THR A 110 -2.95 -10.14 -17.35
CA THR A 110 -1.78 -10.56 -16.57
C THR A 110 -1.73 -9.86 -15.21
N ARG A 111 -2.17 -8.60 -15.16
CA ARG A 111 -2.14 -7.75 -13.97
C ARG A 111 -3.25 -8.08 -12.98
N GLU A 112 -4.45 -8.42 -13.46
CA GLU A 112 -5.55 -8.93 -12.64
C GLU A 112 -5.11 -10.16 -11.82
N ASN A 113 -4.39 -11.10 -12.44
CA ASN A 113 -3.85 -12.26 -11.73
C ASN A 113 -2.86 -11.88 -10.61
N VAL A 114 -1.97 -10.91 -10.84
CA VAL A 114 -0.98 -10.50 -9.81
C VAL A 114 -1.67 -9.76 -8.65
N GLU A 115 -2.66 -8.94 -8.95
CA GLU A 115 -3.40 -8.17 -7.94
C GLU A 115 -4.22 -9.09 -7.02
N ASP A 116 -4.87 -10.10 -7.59
CA ASP A 116 -5.59 -11.13 -6.84
C ASP A 116 -4.65 -11.94 -5.95
N LEU A 117 -3.50 -12.36 -6.47
CA LEU A 117 -2.49 -13.09 -5.71
C LEU A 117 -1.93 -12.26 -4.55
N LEU A 118 -1.68 -10.96 -4.76
CA LEU A 118 -1.25 -10.05 -3.69
C LEU A 118 -2.33 -9.90 -2.61
N SER A 119 -3.62 -9.88 -2.99
CA SER A 119 -4.75 -9.78 -2.06
C SER A 119 -4.85 -10.98 -1.10
N CYS A 120 -4.40 -12.16 -1.54
CA CYS A 120 -4.34 -13.39 -0.73
C CYS A 120 -3.17 -13.41 0.28
N LEU A 121 -2.22 -12.47 0.17
CA LEU A 121 -1.10 -12.39 1.11
C LEU A 121 -1.51 -11.69 2.41
N PRO A 122 -0.92 -12.10 3.56
CA PRO A 122 -0.95 -11.29 4.77
C PRO A 122 -0.46 -9.86 4.51
N GLU A 123 -1.06 -8.87 5.18
CA GLU A 123 -0.78 -7.46 4.95
C GLU A 123 0.72 -7.13 4.94
N GLN A 124 1.47 -7.63 5.92
CA GLN A 124 2.91 -7.35 6.02
C GLN A 124 3.68 -7.91 4.81
N TYR A 125 3.27 -9.06 4.26
CA TYR A 125 3.90 -9.65 3.07
C TYR A 125 3.55 -8.88 1.81
N ARG A 126 2.31 -8.40 1.70
CA ARG A 126 1.88 -7.53 0.61
C ARG A 126 2.62 -6.20 0.63
N SER A 127 2.70 -5.56 1.79
CA SER A 127 3.39 -4.29 1.99
C SER A 127 4.87 -4.39 1.66
N ILE A 128 5.57 -5.40 2.20
CA ILE A 128 7.02 -5.52 1.97
C ILE A 128 7.37 -5.82 0.51
N LEU A 129 6.55 -6.62 -0.19
CA LEU A 129 6.71 -6.86 -1.62
C LEU A 129 6.42 -5.62 -2.45
N TYR A 130 5.35 -4.89 -2.12
CA TYR A 130 5.02 -3.66 -2.84
C TYR A 130 6.15 -2.63 -2.74
N LEU A 131 6.60 -2.37 -1.51
CA LEU A 131 7.70 -1.43 -1.25
C LEU A 131 8.98 -1.84 -1.97
N ARG A 132 9.30 -3.14 -1.99
CA ARG A 132 10.53 -3.63 -2.61
C ARG A 132 10.48 -3.66 -4.14
N GLU A 133 9.42 -4.21 -4.71
CA GLU A 133 9.38 -4.55 -6.14
C GLU A 133 8.75 -3.44 -7.00
N PHE A 134 7.85 -2.61 -6.43
CA PHE A 134 7.16 -1.54 -7.17
C PHE A 134 7.73 -0.17 -6.83
N GLU A 135 7.99 0.10 -5.55
CA GLU A 135 8.56 1.37 -5.10
C GLU A 135 10.10 1.38 -5.05
N SER A 136 10.74 0.23 -5.28
CA SER A 136 12.21 0.07 -5.29
C SER A 136 12.90 0.49 -3.99
N PHE A 137 12.25 0.32 -2.84
CA PHE A 137 12.84 0.66 -1.54
C PHE A 137 14.07 -0.22 -1.25
N SER A 138 15.10 0.41 -0.68
CA SER A 138 16.22 -0.23 -0.03
C SER A 138 15.78 -0.98 1.24
N TYR A 139 16.65 -1.81 1.79
CA TYR A 139 16.31 -2.50 3.04
C TYR A 139 16.17 -1.53 4.21
N SER A 140 16.98 -0.46 4.25
CA SER A 140 16.88 0.59 5.26
C SER A 140 15.55 1.34 5.20
N GLU A 141 15.12 1.72 3.98
CA GLU A 141 13.80 2.35 3.76
C GLU A 141 12.66 1.42 4.23
N ILE A 142 12.78 0.10 4.01
CA ILE A 142 11.77 -0.88 4.44
C ILE A 142 11.75 -1.07 5.96
N GLU A 143 12.93 -1.07 6.60
CA GLU A 143 13.02 -1.14 8.07
C GLU A 143 12.24 -0.01 8.71
N GLU A 144 12.44 1.21 8.22
CA GLU A 144 11.71 2.37 8.69
C GLU A 144 10.22 2.29 8.33
N ALA A 145 9.89 2.00 7.07
CA ALA A 145 8.50 1.98 6.60
C ALA A 145 7.62 0.96 7.35
N LEU A 146 8.19 -0.17 7.76
CA LEU A 146 7.46 -1.29 8.36
C LEU A 146 7.74 -1.52 9.84
N ASP A 147 8.62 -0.74 10.48
CA ASP A 147 9.12 -0.96 11.85
C ASP A 147 9.71 -2.36 12.04
N LEU A 148 10.64 -2.73 11.16
CA LEU A 148 11.33 -4.02 11.17
C LEU A 148 12.84 -3.82 11.29
N SER A 149 13.54 -4.81 11.83
CA SER A 149 15.02 -4.89 11.72
C SER A 149 15.45 -5.44 10.35
N VAL A 150 16.69 -5.16 9.93
CA VAL A 150 17.29 -5.68 8.68
C VAL A 150 17.06 -7.18 8.51
N ASN A 151 17.24 -7.93 9.61
CA ASN A 151 17.09 -9.38 9.61
C ASN A 151 15.63 -9.79 9.38
N GLN A 152 14.68 -9.09 10.03
CA GLN A 152 13.25 -9.29 9.78
C GLN A 152 12.89 -8.93 8.34
N VAL A 153 13.43 -7.85 7.77
CA VAL A 153 13.20 -7.47 6.36
C VAL A 153 13.61 -8.59 5.42
N LYS A 154 14.85 -9.10 5.55
CA LYS A 154 15.37 -10.20 4.71
C LYS A 154 14.51 -11.46 4.81
N VAL A 155 14.19 -11.90 6.03
CA VAL A 155 13.41 -13.12 6.27
C VAL A 155 11.98 -12.95 5.77
N THR A 156 11.37 -11.80 6.02
CA THR A 156 9.98 -11.52 5.61
C THR A 156 9.88 -11.43 4.09
N LEU A 157 10.81 -10.75 3.41
CA LEU A 157 10.87 -10.71 1.94
C LEU A 157 10.98 -12.11 1.34
N HIS A 158 11.90 -12.93 1.86
CA HIS A 158 12.07 -14.30 1.39
C HIS A 158 10.79 -15.12 1.55
N ARG A 159 10.13 -15.04 2.72
CA ARG A 159 8.86 -15.74 2.98
C ARG A 159 7.73 -15.21 2.10
N ALA A 160 7.63 -13.90 1.93
CA ALA A 160 6.62 -13.26 1.09
C ALA A 160 6.74 -13.71 -0.37
N ARG A 161 7.96 -13.71 -0.94
CA ARG A 161 8.22 -14.21 -2.30
C ARG A 161 7.85 -15.69 -2.46
N ARG A 162 8.24 -16.53 -1.50
CA ARG A 162 7.87 -17.96 -1.53
C ARG A 162 6.36 -18.16 -1.47
N LYS A 163 5.65 -17.39 -0.64
CA LYS A 163 4.19 -17.49 -0.54
C LYS A 163 3.50 -17.01 -1.82
N LEU A 164 4.00 -15.93 -2.42
CA LEU A 164 3.48 -15.44 -3.70
C LEU A 164 3.67 -16.49 -4.82
N ALA A 165 4.86 -17.09 -4.91
CA ALA A 165 5.14 -18.15 -5.88
C ALA A 165 4.21 -19.36 -5.69
N GLN A 166 4.00 -19.80 -4.44
CA GLN A 166 3.08 -20.89 -4.14
C GLN A 166 1.65 -20.59 -4.62
N LEU A 167 1.13 -19.39 -4.32
CA LEU A 167 -0.22 -18.99 -4.73
C LEU A 167 -0.34 -18.92 -6.26
N ALA A 168 0.72 -18.46 -6.94
CA ALA A 168 0.75 -18.41 -8.40
C ALA A 168 0.71 -19.82 -9.02
N ASP A 169 1.46 -20.78 -8.45
CA ASP A 169 1.45 -22.18 -8.89
C ASP A 169 0.08 -22.84 -8.66
N GLU A 170 -0.57 -22.56 -7.53
CA GLU A 170 -1.92 -23.04 -7.20
C GLU A 170 -2.95 -22.52 -8.21
N GLN A 171 -2.99 -21.21 -8.47
CA GLN A 171 -3.88 -20.63 -9.47
C GLN A 171 -3.60 -21.14 -10.89
N TRP A 172 -2.33 -21.36 -11.24
CA TRP A 172 -1.97 -21.89 -12.56
C TRP A 172 -2.48 -23.32 -12.74
N ARG A 173 -2.43 -24.15 -11.70
CA ARG A 173 -3.01 -25.50 -11.75
C ARG A 173 -4.53 -25.47 -11.90
N GLU A 174 -5.22 -24.62 -11.13
CA GLU A 174 -6.69 -24.49 -11.20
C GLU A 174 -7.20 -24.01 -12.56
N LYS A 175 -6.41 -23.24 -13.32
CA LYS A 175 -6.79 -22.79 -14.68
C LYS A 175 -6.49 -23.80 -15.79
N ASN A 176 -5.65 -24.82 -15.54
CA ASN A 176 -5.18 -25.77 -16.55
C ASN A 176 -5.66 -27.22 -16.31
N ASP A 177 -6.36 -27.48 -15.19
CA ASP A 177 -7.16 -28.69 -14.93
C ASP A 177 -8.62 -28.48 -15.38
#